data_AF-A0A6A3RZH6-F1
#
_entry.id   AF-A0A6A3RZH6-F1
#
_cell.length_a   1.000
_cell.length_b   1.000
_cell.length_c   1.000
_cell.angle_alpha   90.00
_cell.angle_beta   90.00
_cell.angle_gamma   90.00
#
_symmetry.space_group_name_H-M   'P 1'
#
loop_
_entity.id
_entity.type
_entity.pdbx_description
1 polymer ?
#
loop_
_entity_poly.entity_id
_entity_poly.type
_entity_poly.pdbx_seq_one_letter_code
_entity_poly.pdbx_strand_id
1 'polypeptide(L)'
;MTMSNAATAESFGVRLKRKVLNAETKLFEWRPCSCTIVARDGKLLLQLQTPSQDEDSHSEQDNETETVTIDLATQLLNVMPKKNKARCDLEYYAPVATMSGQVLKEELMAPSATHCQQWIAQERRPMRRCRQAAVSSMTAGTAEHPTLLQ
;
A
#
# COMPACT_ATOMS: atom_id res chain seq x y z
N MET A 1 -3.25 -5.44 36.25
CA MET A 1 -3.91 -6.00 35.05
C MET A 1 -4.02 -4.87 34.03
N THR A 2 -3.00 -4.74 33.19
CA THR A 2 -2.91 -3.68 32.15
C THR A 2 -3.80 -4.09 30.99
N MET A 3 -4.87 -3.34 30.75
CA MET A 3 -5.72 -3.53 29.57
C MET A 3 -4.89 -3.17 28.33
N SER A 4 -4.65 -4.17 27.47
CA SER A 4 -4.10 -3.96 26.14
C SER A 4 -5.08 -3.09 25.36
N ASN A 5 -4.73 -1.82 25.20
CA ASN A 5 -5.47 -0.87 24.39
C ASN A 5 -5.27 -1.28 22.92
N ALA A 6 -6.08 -2.23 22.45
CA ALA A 6 -6.19 -2.55 21.04
C ALA A 6 -6.81 -1.33 20.36
N ALA A 7 -5.97 -0.42 19.88
CA ALA A 7 -6.36 0.59 18.93
C ALA A 7 -7.02 -0.15 17.77
N THR A 8 -8.35 -0.09 17.69
CA THR A 8 -9.13 -0.58 16.56
C THR A 8 -8.73 0.24 15.35
N ALA A 9 -7.65 -0.18 14.69
CA ALA A 9 -7.38 0.18 13.32
C ALA A 9 -8.56 -0.37 12.52
N GLU A 10 -9.39 0.51 11.96
CA GLU A 10 -10.41 0.14 10.99
C GLU A 10 -9.69 -0.44 9.75
N SER A 11 -9.35 -1.71 9.84
CA SER A 11 -8.67 -2.50 8.81
C SER A 11 -9.71 -2.89 7.76
N PHE A 12 -9.82 -2.08 6.71
CA PHE A 12 -10.56 -2.47 5.51
C PHE A 12 -9.65 -3.32 4.63
N GLY A 13 -9.51 -4.59 4.97
CA GLY A 13 -8.75 -5.57 4.19
C GLY A 13 -9.51 -6.02 2.95
N VAL A 14 -8.91 -5.87 1.76
CA VAL A 14 -9.43 -6.43 0.51
C VAL A 14 -8.59 -7.64 0.12
N ARG A 15 -9.24 -8.76 -0.20
CA ARG A 15 -8.56 -9.95 -0.74
C ARG A 15 -8.46 -9.84 -2.26
N LEU A 16 -7.25 -9.71 -2.76
CA LEU A 16 -6.91 -9.70 -4.18
C LEU A 16 -6.03 -10.91 -4.50
N LYS A 17 -5.62 -11.04 -5.77
CA LYS A 17 -4.49 -11.87 -6.17
C LYS A 17 -3.36 -10.99 -6.66
N ARG A 18 -2.13 -11.31 -6.29
CA ARG A 18 -0.92 -10.64 -6.78
C ARG A 18 -0.20 -11.54 -7.78
N LYS A 19 0.25 -10.94 -8.87
CA LYS A 19 1.07 -11.63 -9.86
C LYS A 19 2.51 -11.67 -9.38
N VAL A 20 3.02 -12.85 -9.07
CA VAL A 20 4.39 -13.04 -8.60
C VAL A 20 5.16 -13.91 -9.59
N LEU A 21 6.47 -13.68 -9.67
CA LEU A 21 7.37 -14.55 -10.41
C LEU A 21 7.80 -15.69 -9.48
N ASN A 22 7.37 -16.92 -9.79
CA ASN A 22 7.79 -18.08 -9.03
C ASN A 22 9.30 -18.29 -9.22
N ALA A 23 10.05 -18.33 -8.11
CA ALA A 23 11.50 -18.40 -8.14
C ALA A 23 12.03 -19.72 -8.71
N GLU A 24 11.27 -20.81 -8.56
CA GLU A 24 11.64 -22.16 -9.01
C GLU A 24 11.28 -22.35 -10.48
N THR A 25 10.02 -22.11 -10.84
CA THR A 25 9.52 -22.38 -12.20
C THR A 25 9.85 -21.27 -13.19
N LYS A 26 10.25 -20.08 -12.70
CA LYS A 26 10.44 -18.85 -13.49
C LYS A 26 9.19 -18.42 -14.27
N LEU A 27 8.01 -18.90 -13.85
CA LEU A 27 6.73 -18.55 -14.45
C LEU A 27 5.97 -17.56 -13.56
N PHE A 28 5.13 -16.72 -14.19
CA PHE A 28 4.22 -15.87 -13.45
C PHE A 28 3.00 -16.64 -12.98
N GLU A 29 2.67 -16.48 -11.71
CA GLU A 29 1.48 -17.07 -11.10
C GLU A 29 0.71 -16.04 -10.26
N TRP A 30 -0.56 -16.34 -10.03
CA TRP A 30 -1.45 -15.48 -9.24
C TRP A 30 -1.60 -16.05 -7.84
N ARG A 31 -0.97 -15.43 -6.85
CA ARG A 31 -1.10 -15.83 -5.44
C ARG A 31 -2.16 -15.01 -4.71
N PRO A 32 -2.86 -15.58 -3.72
CA PRO A 32 -3.70 -14.81 -2.81
C PRO A 32 -2.90 -13.66 -2.20
N CYS A 33 -3.53 -12.49 -2.06
CA CYS A 33 -2.89 -11.32 -1.48
C CYS A 33 -3.90 -10.54 -0.64
N SER A 34 -3.59 -10.34 0.63
CA SER A 34 -4.35 -9.47 1.51
C SER A 34 -3.81 -8.04 1.40
N CYS A 35 -4.66 -7.10 1.03
CA CYS A 35 -4.33 -5.69 0.89
C CYS A 35 -5.00 -4.92 2.03
N THR A 36 -4.22 -4.30 2.91
CA THR A 36 -4.75 -3.57 4.08
C THR A 36 -4.13 -2.19 4.17
N ILE A 37 -4.97 -1.19 4.49
CA ILE A 37 -4.49 0.14 4.86
C ILE A 37 -4.39 0.20 6.38
N VAL A 38 -3.20 0.53 6.88
CA VAL A 38 -2.93 0.65 8.31
C VAL A 38 -2.42 2.04 8.63
N ALA A 39 -2.84 2.58 9.78
CA ALA A 39 -2.29 3.82 10.33
C ALA A 39 -1.22 3.49 11.35
N ARG A 40 0.03 3.90 11.11
CA ARG A 40 1.18 3.62 11.99
C ARG A 40 2.12 4.81 12.01
N ASP A 41 2.53 5.23 13.21
CA ASP A 41 3.47 6.34 13.43
C ASP A 41 3.05 7.65 12.70
N GLY A 42 1.74 7.94 12.69
CA GLY A 42 1.18 9.10 12.01
C GLY A 42 1.13 9.01 10.47
N LYS A 43 1.50 7.86 9.90
CA LYS A 43 1.49 7.60 8.46
C LYS A 43 0.40 6.61 8.08
N LEU A 44 -0.10 6.73 6.85
CA LEU A 44 -0.99 5.74 6.25
C LEU A 44 -0.15 4.84 5.32
N LEU A 45 -0.14 3.56 5.62
CA LEU A 45 0.64 2.54 4.93
C LEU A 45 -0.31 1.53 4.26
N LEU A 46 -0.03 1.19 3.02
CA LEU A 46 -0.62 0.04 2.34
C LEU A 46 0.28 -1.17 2.55
N GLN A 47 -0.28 -2.24 3.12
CA GLN A 47 0.40 -3.52 3.29
C GLN A 47 -0.20 -4.55 2.33
N LEU A 48 0.66 -5.15 1.51
CA LEU A 48 0.34 -6.29 0.66
C LEU A 48 0.99 -7.51 1.29
N GLN A 49 0.17 -8.49 1.67
CA GLN A 49 0.62 -9.72 2.31
C GLN A 49 0.30 -10.91 1.42
N THR A 50 1.35 -11.60 0.96
CA THR A 50 1.23 -12.85 0.20
C THR A 50 1.58 -14.01 1.13
N PRO A 51 0.64 -14.88 1.52
CA PRO A 51 0.97 -16.07 2.28
C PRO A 51 1.91 -16.97 1.48
N SER A 52 2.80 -17.68 2.17
CA SER A 52 3.60 -18.75 1.59
C SER A 52 2.70 -19.89 1.12
N GLN A 53 3.22 -20.72 0.21
CA GLN A 53 2.42 -21.71 -0.50
C GLN A 53 2.11 -22.97 0.36
N ASP A 54 2.75 -23.12 1.52
CA ASP A 54 2.62 -24.28 2.39
C ASP A 54 1.51 -24.08 3.43
N GLU A 55 0.27 -24.33 3.02
CA GLU A 55 -0.91 -24.38 3.91
C GLU A 55 -1.30 -25.83 4.28
N ASP A 56 -0.41 -26.82 4.05
CA ASP A 56 -0.65 -28.24 4.40
C ASP A 56 0.40 -28.83 5.37
N SER A 57 1.34 -28.03 5.88
CA SER A 57 2.33 -28.49 6.86
C SER A 57 2.11 -27.83 8.22
N HIS A 58 1.59 -28.63 9.17
CA HIS A 58 1.52 -28.32 10.60
C HIS A 58 2.91 -28.25 11.25
N SER A 59 3.80 -27.41 10.74
CA SER A 59 5.08 -27.10 11.36
C SER A 59 5.04 -25.67 11.88
N GLU A 60 5.22 -25.52 13.19
CA GLU A 60 5.48 -24.28 13.94
C GLU A 60 6.83 -23.65 13.52
N GLN A 61 7.02 -23.47 12.22
CA GLN A 61 8.24 -22.96 11.62
C GLN A 61 7.85 -21.74 10.81
N ASP A 62 8.12 -20.58 11.42
CA ASP A 62 8.12 -19.22 10.87
C ASP A 62 7.78 -19.16 9.37
N ASN A 63 6.48 -19.24 9.07
CA ASN A 63 5.98 -19.27 7.70
C ASN A 63 6.06 -17.82 7.19
N GLU A 64 7.23 -17.43 6.69
CA GLU A 64 7.57 -16.04 6.39
C GLU A 64 6.61 -15.50 5.31
N THR A 65 5.61 -14.73 5.77
CA THR A 65 4.64 -14.10 4.88
C THR A 65 5.32 -12.92 4.20
N GLU A 66 5.44 -12.98 2.87
CA GLU A 66 6.00 -11.87 2.09
C GLU A 66 5.09 -10.64 2.30
N THR A 67 5.66 -9.60 2.92
CA THR A 67 4.94 -8.36 3.23
C THR A 67 5.60 -7.18 2.54
N VAL A 68 4.87 -6.56 1.61
CA VAL A 68 5.26 -5.30 0.98
C VAL A 68 4.55 -4.16 1.70
N THR A 69 5.30 -3.21 2.25
CA THR A 69 4.75 -2.02 2.91
C THR A 69 5.05 -0.77 2.08
N ILE A 70 4.00 0.01 1.78
CA ILE A 70 4.05 1.17 0.90
C ILE A 70 3.46 2.37 1.64
N ASP A 71 4.24 3.43 1.85
CA ASP A 71 3.75 4.71 2.34
C ASP A 71 2.87 5.38 1.27
N LEU A 72 1.58 5.56 1.59
CA LEU A 72 0.60 6.12 0.64
C LEU A 72 0.89 7.59 0.29
N ALA A 73 1.58 8.32 1.14
CA ALA A 73 1.90 9.73 0.94
C ALA A 73 3.14 9.90 0.05
N THR A 74 4.18 9.13 0.33
CA THR A 74 5.53 9.37 -0.22
C THR A 74 5.96 8.35 -1.27
N GLN A 75 5.49 7.11 -1.17
CA GLN A 75 5.93 6.02 -2.05
C GLN A 75 4.91 5.69 -3.13
N LEU A 76 3.62 5.73 -2.82
CA LEU A 76 2.60 5.42 -3.81
C LEU A 76 2.59 6.47 -4.94
N LEU A 77 2.76 5.98 -6.18
CA LEU A 77 2.78 6.81 -7.39
C LEU A 77 1.45 6.76 -8.13
N ASN A 78 0.93 5.56 -8.36
CA ASN A 78 -0.33 5.39 -9.06
C ASN A 78 -0.97 4.02 -8.79
N VAL A 79 -2.29 3.99 -8.97
CA VAL A 79 -3.08 2.76 -9.05
C VAL A 79 -3.93 2.85 -10.31
N MET A 80 -3.68 2.01 -11.31
CA MET A 80 -4.28 2.15 -12.65
C MET A 80 -5.07 0.91 -13.06
N PRO A 81 -6.31 1.04 -13.57
CA PRO A 81 -7.02 -0.10 -14.13
C PRO A 81 -6.35 -0.59 -15.42
N LYS A 82 -6.31 -1.91 -15.62
CA LYS A 82 -5.92 -2.52 -16.90
C LYS A 82 -7.11 -2.61 -17.86
N LYS A 83 -6.83 -2.96 -19.13
CA LYS A 83 -7.87 -3.31 -20.13
C LYS A 83 -8.84 -4.37 -19.57
N ASN A 84 -8.30 -5.38 -18.87
CA ASN A 84 -9.13 -6.24 -18.03
C ASN A 84 -9.53 -5.46 -16.78
N LYS A 85 -10.81 -5.10 -16.68
CA LYS A 85 -11.34 -4.24 -15.61
C LYS A 85 -11.22 -4.85 -14.21
N ALA A 86 -11.03 -6.17 -14.10
CA ALA A 86 -10.76 -6.83 -12.81
C ALA A 86 -9.29 -6.73 -12.37
N ARG A 87 -8.40 -6.18 -13.20
CA ARG A 87 -6.97 -6.04 -12.89
C ARG A 87 -6.54 -4.60 -12.80
N CYS A 88 -5.52 -4.36 -11.99
CA CYS A 88 -4.91 -3.05 -11.83
C CYS A 88 -3.39 -3.17 -11.66
N ASP A 89 -2.69 -2.12 -12.08
CA ASP A 89 -1.29 -1.89 -11.78
C ASP A 89 -1.17 -1.02 -10.54
N LEU A 90 -0.25 -1.38 -9.66
CA LEU A 90 0.20 -0.57 -8.54
C LEU A 90 1.65 -0.15 -8.80
N GLU A 91 1.91 1.16 -8.82
CA GLU A 91 3.23 1.73 -9.06
C GLU A 91 3.67 2.52 -7.83
N TYR A 92 4.88 2.26 -7.34
CA TYR A 92 5.43 2.88 -6.14
C TYR A 92 6.95 2.93 -6.16
N TYR A 93 7.54 3.85 -5.40
CA TYR A 93 8.98 3.87 -5.19
C TYR A 93 9.42 2.72 -4.27
N ALA A 94 10.55 2.09 -4.61
CA ALA A 94 11.20 1.14 -3.74
C ALA A 94 11.48 1.74 -2.35
N PRO A 95 11.54 0.90 -1.29
CA PRO A 95 11.87 1.37 0.06
C PRO A 95 13.14 2.22 0.08
N VAL A 96 13.16 3.30 0.88
CA VAL A 96 14.29 4.25 0.93
C VAL A 96 15.62 3.55 1.25
N ALA A 97 15.58 2.40 1.93
CA ALA A 97 16.74 1.53 2.15
C ALA A 97 17.48 1.15 0.86
N THR A 98 16.81 1.13 -0.29
CA THR A 98 17.43 0.76 -1.57
C THR A 98 18.06 1.93 -2.33
N MET A 99 17.94 3.19 -1.87
CA MET A 99 18.56 4.43 -2.42
C MET A 99 18.47 4.65 -3.95
N SER A 100 17.78 3.78 -4.68
CA SER A 100 17.87 3.67 -6.14
C SER A 100 16.85 4.53 -6.88
N GLY A 101 15.90 5.16 -6.16
CA GLY A 101 14.77 5.88 -6.78
C GLY A 101 13.94 4.99 -7.72
N GLN A 102 14.11 3.67 -7.64
CA GLN A 102 13.53 2.72 -8.57
C GLN A 102 12.01 2.68 -8.39
N VAL A 103 11.30 2.73 -9.52
CA VAL A 103 9.86 2.51 -9.55
C VAL A 103 9.59 1.02 -9.68
N LEU A 104 8.86 0.47 -8.72
CA LEU A 104 8.35 -0.89 -8.71
C LEU A 104 6.92 -0.90 -9.23
N LYS A 105 6.56 -2.01 -9.89
CA LYS A 105 5.26 -2.20 -10.52
C LYS A 105 4.72 -3.59 -10.23
N GLU A 106 3.54 -3.63 -9.62
CA GLU A 106 2.84 -4.85 -9.23
C GLU A 106 1.53 -4.97 -10.01
N GLU A 107 1.18 -6.17 -10.48
CA GLU A 107 -0.12 -6.46 -11.11
C GLU A 107 -1.02 -7.17 -10.09
N LEU A 108 -2.18 -6.58 -9.81
CA LEU A 108 -3.18 -7.11 -8.88
C LEU A 108 -4.47 -7.46 -9.64
N MET A 109 -5.16 -8.51 -9.17
CA MET A 109 -6.44 -8.97 -9.70
C MET A 109 -7.47 -9.06 -8.60
N ALA A 110 -8.57 -8.33 -8.77
CA ALA A 110 -9.75 -8.41 -7.93
C ALA A 110 -10.70 -9.53 -8.39
N PRO A 111 -11.62 -9.98 -7.53
CA PRO A 111 -12.64 -10.97 -7.89
C PRO A 111 -13.56 -10.50 -9.03
N SER A 112 -13.73 -9.19 -9.22
CA SER A 112 -14.51 -8.61 -10.31
C SER A 112 -14.07 -7.18 -10.62
N ALA A 113 -14.57 -6.64 -11.74
CA ALA A 113 -14.33 -5.27 -12.17
C ALA A 113 -14.78 -4.23 -11.13
N THR A 114 -15.94 -4.43 -10.52
CA THR A 114 -16.49 -3.53 -9.49
C THR A 114 -15.58 -3.48 -8.27
N HIS A 115 -15.08 -4.64 -7.82
CA HIS A 115 -14.16 -4.70 -6.68
C HIS A 115 -12.83 -4.01 -6.99
N CYS A 116 -12.32 -4.17 -8.21
CA CYS A 116 -11.12 -3.47 -8.66
C CYS A 116 -11.32 -1.94 -8.62
N GLN A 117 -12.45 -1.44 -9.13
CA GLN A 117 -12.75 0.00 -9.10
C GLN A 117 -12.93 0.54 -7.68
N GLN A 118 -13.60 -0.21 -6.80
CA GLN A 118 -13.75 0.15 -5.39
C GLN A 118 -12.39 0.24 -4.70
N TRP A 119 -11.53 -0.77 -4.89
CA TRP A 119 -10.19 -0.79 -4.33
C TRP A 119 -9.33 0.38 -4.84
N ILE A 120 -9.31 0.62 -6.16
CA ILE A 120 -8.61 1.78 -6.75
C ILE A 120 -9.11 3.10 -6.13
N ALA A 121 -10.43 3.25 -5.96
CA ALA A 121 -11.00 4.45 -5.38
C ALA A 121 -10.64 4.61 -3.89
N GLN A 122 -10.55 3.49 -3.15
CA GLN A 122 -10.14 3.45 -1.76
C GLN A 122 -8.68 3.85 -1.60
N GLU A 123 -7.74 3.32 -2.39
CA GLU A 123 -6.31 3.65 -2.26
C GLU A 123 -6.00 5.10 -2.71
N ARG A 124 -6.68 5.59 -3.74
CA ARG A 124 -6.46 6.96 -4.26
C ARG A 124 -6.94 8.05 -3.30
N ARG A 125 -7.92 7.78 -2.43
CA ARG A 125 -8.47 8.79 -1.50
C ARG A 125 -7.46 9.21 -0.42
N PRO A 126 -6.87 8.28 0.37
CA PRO A 126 -5.77 8.57 1.30
C PRO A 126 -4.59 9.22 0.60
N MET A 127 -4.16 8.68 -0.54
CA MET A 127 -3.06 9.23 -1.33
C MET A 127 -3.29 10.72 -1.67
N ARG A 128 -4.48 11.08 -2.15
CA ARG A 128 -4.85 12.47 -2.44
C ARG A 128 -4.91 13.33 -1.19
N ARG A 129 -5.47 12.82 -0.08
CA ARG A 129 -5.55 13.54 1.20
C ARG A 129 -4.16 13.83 1.77
N CYS A 130 -3.27 12.83 1.77
CA CYS A 130 -1.90 12.99 2.24
C CYS A 130 -1.11 13.98 1.39
N ARG A 131 -1.23 13.91 0.05
CA ARG A 131 -0.58 14.86 -0.86
C ARG A 131 -1.10 16.28 -0.69
N GLN A 132 -2.41 16.47 -0.51
CA GLN A 132 -2.99 17.79 -0.27
C GLN A 132 -2.57 18.37 1.09
N ALA A 133 -2.56 17.56 2.15
CA ALA A 133 -2.11 17.99 3.47
C ALA A 133 -0.63 18.41 3.46
N ALA A 134 0.24 17.68 2.74
CA ALA A 134 1.64 18.05 2.60
C ALA A 134 1.83 19.41 1.90
N VAL A 135 1.02 19.71 0.88
CA VAL A 135 1.06 21.01 0.20
C VAL A 135 0.53 22.13 1.09
N SER A 136 -0.56 21.91 1.82
CA SER A 136 -1.12 22.91 2.75
C SER A 136 -0.19 23.23 3.93
N SER A 137 0.56 22.25 4.42
CA SER A 137 1.57 22.48 5.46
C SER A 137 2.77 23.29 4.96
N MET A 138 3.08 23.28 3.65
CA MET A 138 4.15 24.10 3.07
C MET A 138 3.73 25.55 2.84
N THR A 139 2.45 25.82 2.55
CA THR A 139 1.96 27.20 2.33
C THR A 139 1.70 27.97 3.63
N ALA A 140 1.59 27.29 4.77
CA ALA A 140 1.40 27.95 6.07
C ALA A 140 2.71 28.51 6.69
N GLY A 141 3.87 28.30 6.06
CA GLY A 141 5.18 28.68 6.60
C GLY A 141 5.79 29.98 6.05
N THR A 142 5.07 30.79 5.26
CA THR A 142 5.68 31.95 4.58
C THR A 142 4.87 33.25 4.66
N ALA A 143 4.14 33.47 5.75
CA ALA A 143 3.37 34.70 5.94
C ALA A 143 3.50 35.28 7.36
N GLU A 144 4.72 35.51 7.85
CA GLU A 144 4.93 36.32 9.06
C GLU A 144 6.17 37.21 8.88
N HIS A 145 6.00 38.38 8.26
CA HIS A 145 6.86 39.53 8.51
C HIS A 145 6.05 40.80 8.23
N PRO A 146 5.45 41.45 9.25
CA PRO A 146 4.92 42.79 9.07
C PRO A 146 6.10 43.77 8.98
N THR A 147 6.21 44.41 7.81
CA THR A 147 7.00 45.62 7.61
C THR A 147 6.44 46.72 8.52
N LEU A 148 7.17 47.08 9.57
CA LEU A 148 6.99 48.33 10.30
C LEU A 148 7.98 49.35 9.72
N LEU A 149 7.48 50.15 8.78
CA LEU A 149 8.05 51.41 8.35
C LEU A 149 7.28 52.52 9.09
N GLN A 150 7.96 53.16 10.04
CA GLN A 150 8.00 54.59 10.39
C GLN A 150 8.30 54.78 11.87
#